data_AF-A0A925B9R0-F1
#
_entry.id   AF-A0A925B9R0-F1
#
_cell.length_a   1.000
_cell.length_b   1.000
_cell.length_c   1.000
_cell.angle_alpha   90.00
_cell.angle_beta   90.00
_cell.angle_gamma   90.00
#
_symmetry.space_group_name_H-M   'P 1'
#
loop_
_entity.id
_entity.type
_entity.pdbx_description
1 polymer ?
#
loop_
_entity_poly.entity_id
_entity_poly.type
_entity_poly.pdbx_seq_one_letter_code
_entity_poly.pdbx_strand_id
1 'polypeptide(L)'
;MKPRARITPKTVAVITLGLGIASALVGGAYLLIQPRIGGDMSALLGVPTSGNVRVVTTPIETGTDKLHYKWSLIGSSNWRKASGTGTDFVLSDTYPLNSATERGGCHIYEADLTADKASGKWAVTLHGSDGTTVNTEGALPAGKPVSSAIQISQTAASARVGTPNNITLAQIDGKPLRLSVAR
;
A
#
# COMPACT_ATOMS: atom_id res chain seq x y z
N MET A 1 55.01 30.38 -63.40
CA MET A 1 54.78 28.96 -63.79
C MET A 1 55.44 28.03 -62.77
N LYS A 2 54.63 27.37 -61.94
CA LYS A 2 54.91 26.16 -61.13
C LYS A 2 53.58 25.68 -60.50
N PRO A 3 53.43 24.39 -60.18
CA PRO A 3 52.20 23.62 -60.45
C PRO A 3 51.09 23.73 -59.40
N ARG A 4 49.86 23.56 -59.88
CA ARG A 4 48.60 23.42 -59.11
C ARG A 4 48.60 22.09 -58.35
N ALA A 5 48.26 22.16 -57.06
CA ALA A 5 47.99 21.01 -56.21
C ALA A 5 46.62 20.40 -56.52
N ARG A 6 46.60 19.05 -56.53
CA ARG A 6 45.45 18.19 -56.77
C ARG A 6 44.61 18.09 -55.48
N ILE A 7 43.32 18.42 -55.57
CA ILE A 7 42.34 18.27 -54.50
C ILE A 7 41.64 16.92 -54.67
N THR A 8 41.71 16.05 -53.66
CA THR A 8 40.95 14.80 -53.55
C THR A 8 39.51 15.09 -53.08
N PRO A 9 38.49 14.42 -53.65
CA PRO A 9 37.11 14.58 -53.22
C PRO A 9 36.84 13.76 -51.96
N LYS A 10 36.19 14.36 -50.95
CA LYS A 10 35.52 13.61 -49.88
C LYS A 10 34.02 13.59 -50.13
N THR A 11 33.51 12.37 -50.08
CA THR A 11 32.15 11.88 -50.32
C THR A 11 31.08 12.75 -49.67
N VAL A 12 30.13 13.20 -50.49
CA VAL A 12 28.87 13.81 -50.08
C VAL A 12 27.91 12.68 -49.70
N ALA A 13 27.51 12.62 -48.44
CA ALA A 13 26.41 11.77 -48.01
C ALA A 13 25.09 12.43 -48.44
N VAL A 14 24.33 11.70 -49.25
CA VAL A 14 23.00 12.07 -49.73
C VAL A 14 22.01 12.03 -48.56
N ILE A 15 21.42 13.18 -48.24
CA ILE A 15 20.28 13.27 -47.33
C ILE A 15 19.03 13.04 -48.17
N THR A 16 18.45 11.84 -48.09
CA THR A 16 17.17 11.54 -48.70
C THR A 16 16.06 12.18 -47.87
N LEU A 17 15.34 13.12 -48.47
CA LEU A 17 14.04 13.63 -48.01
C LEU A 17 13.01 12.50 -48.04
N GLY A 18 12.56 12.08 -46.84
CA GLY A 18 11.34 11.32 -46.66
C GLY A 18 10.29 12.21 -46.01
N LEU A 19 9.35 12.71 -46.81
CA LEU A 19 8.10 13.30 -46.32
C LEU A 19 7.25 12.16 -45.74
N GLY A 20 6.92 12.24 -44.45
CA GLY A 20 6.02 11.32 -43.78
C GLY A 20 5.21 12.06 -42.73
N ILE A 21 4.00 12.47 -43.10
CA ILE A 21 2.99 13.03 -42.21
C ILE A 21 2.40 11.87 -41.40
N ALA A 22 2.41 11.94 -40.06
CA ALA A 22 1.35 11.39 -39.22
C ALA A 22 1.51 11.75 -37.74
N SER A 23 0.61 12.64 -37.30
CA SER A 23 -0.21 12.50 -36.10
C SER A 23 0.46 12.49 -34.72
N ALA A 24 0.17 13.57 -33.99
CA ALA A 24 0.26 13.69 -32.55
C ALA A 24 -0.43 12.51 -31.84
N LEU A 25 0.32 11.82 -30.98
CA LEU A 25 -0.22 11.09 -29.85
C LEU A 25 0.43 11.65 -28.59
N VAL A 26 -0.28 12.59 -27.97
CA VAL A 26 -0.16 12.89 -26.55
C VAL A 26 -0.66 11.65 -25.81
N GLY A 27 0.18 10.63 -25.76
CA GLY A 27 0.00 9.45 -24.93
C GLY A 27 0.71 9.70 -23.63
N GLY A 28 0.00 10.24 -22.64
CA GLY A 28 0.48 10.32 -21.27
C GLY A 28 1.01 8.95 -20.85
N ALA A 29 2.29 8.89 -20.52
CA ALA A 29 2.88 7.75 -19.87
C ALA A 29 2.28 7.65 -18.45
N TYR A 30 1.10 7.03 -18.35
CA TYR A 30 0.71 6.37 -17.12
C TYR A 30 1.74 5.25 -16.93
N LEU A 31 2.74 5.54 -16.11
CA LEU A 31 3.52 4.54 -15.42
C LEU A 31 2.52 3.71 -14.61
N LEU A 32 1.99 2.67 -15.25
CA LEU A 32 1.36 1.55 -14.59
C LEU A 32 2.46 0.92 -13.75
N ILE A 33 2.63 1.41 -12.53
CA ILE A 33 3.22 0.64 -11.45
C ILE A 33 2.21 -0.47 -11.20
N GLN A 34 2.27 -1.53 -12.02
CA GLN A 34 1.62 -2.77 -11.65
C GLN A 34 2.29 -3.20 -10.34
N PRO A 35 1.53 -3.47 -9.26
CA PRO A 35 2.13 -4.04 -8.08
C PRO A 35 2.87 -5.30 -8.53
N ARG A 36 4.17 -5.36 -8.25
CA ARG A 36 4.97 -6.57 -8.42
C ARG A 36 4.29 -7.64 -7.56
N ILE A 37 3.45 -8.47 -8.17
CA ILE A 37 2.96 -9.72 -7.57
C ILE A 37 4.15 -10.69 -7.62
N GLY A 38 5.14 -10.44 -6.77
CA GLY A 38 6.31 -11.27 -6.54
C GLY A 38 6.10 -12.17 -5.32
N GLY A 39 4.89 -12.71 -5.16
CA GLY A 39 4.55 -13.68 -4.13
C GLY A 39 3.85 -14.87 -4.78
N ASP A 40 4.31 -16.06 -4.44
CA ASP A 40 3.77 -17.34 -4.86
C ASP A 40 2.23 -17.35 -4.86
N MET A 41 1.61 -17.42 -6.05
CA MET A 41 0.15 -17.47 -6.21
C MET A 41 -0.47 -18.77 -5.67
N SER A 42 0.35 -19.76 -5.27
CA SER A 42 -0.12 -20.99 -4.63
C SER A 42 -0.40 -20.82 -3.12
N ALA A 43 -0.08 -19.67 -2.53
CA ALA A 43 -0.52 -19.30 -1.18
C ALA A 43 -2.00 -18.83 -1.15
N LEU A 44 -2.89 -19.65 -1.72
CA LEU A 44 -4.34 -19.76 -1.54
C LEU A 44 -4.99 -18.55 -0.86
N LEU A 45 -5.83 -17.78 -1.55
CA LEU A 45 -6.67 -16.68 -1.02
C LEU A 45 -7.57 -17.04 0.19
N GLY A 46 -7.45 -18.24 0.75
CA GLY A 46 -8.24 -18.74 1.87
C GLY A 46 -7.78 -18.30 3.25
N VAL A 47 -8.53 -18.78 4.25
CA VAL A 47 -8.26 -18.60 5.68
C VAL A 47 -6.83 -19.05 6.03
N PRO A 48 -6.06 -18.28 6.83
CA PRO A 48 -4.74 -18.69 7.26
C PRO A 48 -4.78 -19.92 8.19
N THR A 49 -3.64 -20.58 8.34
CA THR A 49 -3.47 -21.69 9.30
C THR A 49 -3.76 -21.24 10.73
N SER A 50 -4.27 -22.15 11.57
CA SER A 50 -4.64 -21.85 12.96
C SER A 50 -3.55 -21.05 13.69
N GLY A 51 -3.98 -20.04 14.45
CA GLY A 51 -3.12 -19.14 15.21
C GLY A 51 -2.40 -18.08 14.38
N ASN A 52 -2.72 -17.95 13.09
CA ASN A 52 -2.11 -16.96 12.21
C ASN A 52 -3.14 -15.94 11.69
N VAL A 53 -2.63 -14.76 11.37
CA VAL A 53 -3.34 -13.72 10.64
C VAL A 53 -2.63 -13.49 9.32
N ARG A 54 -3.39 -13.41 8.24
CA ARG A 54 -2.91 -12.94 6.95
C ARG A 54 -3.18 -11.45 6.85
N VAL A 55 -2.18 -10.71 6.41
CA VAL A 55 -2.32 -9.27 6.12
C VAL A 55 -2.12 -9.08 4.63
N VAL A 56 -3.13 -8.55 3.94
CA VAL A 56 -3.08 -8.16 2.52
C VAL A 56 -3.03 -6.65 2.45
N THR A 57 -2.18 -6.12 1.57
CA THR A 57 -1.89 -4.69 1.52
C THR A 57 -2.20 -4.11 0.15
N THR A 58 -2.90 -2.98 0.12
CA THR A 58 -3.32 -2.33 -1.13
C THR A 58 -3.04 -0.82 -1.07
N PRO A 59 -2.10 -0.29 -1.87
CA PRO A 59 -2.01 1.15 -2.11
C PRO A 59 -3.23 1.62 -2.92
N ILE A 60 -3.96 2.63 -2.43
CA ILE A 60 -5.07 3.26 -3.17
C ILE A 60 -4.60 4.59 -3.76
N GLU A 61 -3.97 5.42 -2.95
CA GLU A 61 -3.37 6.69 -3.36
C GLU A 61 -2.05 6.91 -2.62
N THR A 62 -0.98 7.21 -3.34
CA THR A 62 0.33 7.50 -2.74
C THR A 62 0.93 8.72 -3.43
N GLY A 63 1.06 9.82 -2.70
CA GLY A 63 1.61 11.07 -3.21
C GLY A 63 2.34 11.87 -2.14
N THR A 64 2.85 13.03 -2.53
CA THR A 64 3.53 13.97 -1.62
C THR A 64 2.58 14.66 -0.65
N ASP A 65 1.33 14.87 -1.08
CA ASP A 65 0.34 15.64 -0.32
C ASP A 65 -0.86 14.80 0.13
N LYS A 66 -1.01 13.58 -0.40
CA LYS A 66 -2.09 12.65 -0.05
C LYS A 66 -1.59 11.23 0.08
N LEU A 67 -2.24 10.48 0.97
CA LEU A 67 -2.05 9.05 1.15
C LEU A 67 -3.40 8.41 1.43
N HIS A 68 -3.67 7.29 0.76
CA HIS A 68 -4.73 6.37 1.09
C HIS A 68 -4.19 4.95 0.93
N TYR A 69 -4.15 4.23 2.04
CA TYR A 69 -3.56 2.90 2.12
C TYR A 69 -4.49 1.97 2.89
N LYS A 70 -4.65 0.75 2.39
CA LYS A 70 -5.57 -0.23 2.96
C LYS A 70 -4.86 -1.52 3.32
N TRP A 71 -5.19 -2.06 4.48
CA TRP A 71 -4.80 -3.40 4.90
C TRP A 71 -6.03 -4.25 5.19
N SER A 72 -6.11 -5.44 4.60
CA SER A 72 -7.10 -6.45 4.96
C SER A 72 -6.46 -7.52 5.83
N LEU A 73 -7.04 -7.74 7.00
CA LEU A 73 -6.60 -8.65 8.05
C LEU A 73 -7.55 -9.83 8.05
N ILE A 74 -7.05 -11.00 7.67
CA ILE A 74 -7.83 -12.22 7.58
C ILE A 74 -7.31 -13.18 8.64
N GLY A 75 -8.13 -13.48 9.65
CA GLY A 75 -7.77 -14.34 10.76
C GLY A 75 -8.11 -15.81 10.52
N SER A 76 -7.42 -16.70 11.24
CA SER A 76 -7.84 -18.10 11.42
C SER A 76 -8.97 -18.27 12.45
N SER A 77 -9.42 -17.16 13.04
CA SER A 77 -10.37 -17.07 14.15
C SER A 77 -11.26 -15.85 13.95
N ASN A 78 -12.41 -15.84 14.60
CA ASN A 78 -13.23 -14.64 14.71
C ASN A 78 -12.73 -13.76 15.87
N TRP A 79 -12.94 -12.46 15.74
CA TRP A 79 -12.76 -11.44 16.77
C TRP A 79 -14.10 -10.75 17.00
N ARG A 80 -14.49 -10.60 18.27
CA ARG A 80 -15.73 -9.90 18.64
C ARG A 80 -15.50 -8.42 18.95
N LYS A 81 -14.27 -8.06 19.33
CA LYS A 81 -13.97 -6.70 19.83
C LYS A 81 -12.83 -6.09 19.05
N ALA A 82 -13.06 -4.86 18.62
CA ALA A 82 -12.05 -3.97 18.10
C ALA A 82 -11.97 -2.72 18.99
N SER A 83 -10.77 -2.21 19.19
CA SER A 83 -10.52 -0.94 19.89
C SER A 83 -9.31 -0.24 19.29
N GLY A 84 -9.22 1.08 19.48
CA GLY A 84 -8.16 1.91 18.91
C GLY A 84 -7.92 3.13 19.77
N THR A 85 -6.66 3.49 19.96
CA THR A 85 -6.25 4.71 20.67
C THR A 85 -4.94 5.21 20.06
N GLY A 86 -4.95 6.44 19.53
CA GLY A 86 -3.79 7.00 18.85
C GLY A 86 -3.37 6.13 17.67
N THR A 87 -2.18 5.55 17.73
CA THR A 87 -1.63 4.68 16.67
C THR A 87 -1.67 3.20 17.02
N ASP A 88 -2.38 2.81 18.09
CA ASP A 88 -2.47 1.43 18.54
C ASP A 88 -3.90 0.91 18.41
N PHE A 89 -4.06 -0.18 17.66
CA PHE A 89 -5.32 -0.89 17.47
C PHE A 89 -5.22 -2.30 18.03
N VAL A 90 -6.35 -2.82 18.51
CA VAL A 90 -6.44 -4.16 19.11
C VAL A 90 -7.68 -4.87 18.60
N LEU A 91 -7.49 -6.10 18.12
CA LEU A 91 -8.53 -7.09 17.92
C LEU A 91 -8.45 -8.11 19.06
N SER A 92 -9.57 -8.42 19.71
CA SER A 92 -9.62 -9.26 20.90
C SER A 92 -10.92 -10.05 21.01
N ASP A 93 -11.05 -10.84 22.09
CA ASP A 93 -12.21 -11.70 22.35
C ASP A 93 -12.35 -12.72 21.21
N THR A 94 -11.30 -13.55 21.09
CA THR A 94 -11.10 -14.47 19.98
C THR A 94 -11.88 -15.77 20.18
N TYR A 95 -12.44 -16.29 19.10
CA TYR A 95 -13.06 -17.62 19.11
C TYR A 95 -12.92 -18.34 17.75
N PRO A 96 -13.05 -19.69 17.70
CA PRO A 96 -12.90 -20.44 16.46
C PRO A 96 -13.85 -19.97 15.35
N LEU A 97 -13.38 -20.02 14.09
CA LEU A 97 -14.16 -19.62 12.91
C LEU A 97 -15.51 -20.35 12.81
N ASN A 98 -15.50 -21.64 13.07
CA ASN A 98 -16.64 -22.55 12.98
C ASN A 98 -17.34 -22.77 14.33
N SER A 99 -17.26 -21.81 15.26
CA SER A 99 -17.90 -21.95 16.57
C SER A 99 -19.42 -22.11 16.45
N ALA A 100 -19.94 -23.20 17.03
CA ALA A 100 -21.38 -23.45 17.08
C ALA A 100 -22.10 -22.57 18.11
N THR A 101 -21.39 -22.10 19.15
CA THR A 101 -21.94 -21.43 20.33
C THR A 101 -21.70 -19.92 20.35
N GLU A 102 -20.71 -19.43 19.61
CA GLU A 102 -20.35 -18.02 19.58
C GLU A 102 -20.94 -17.32 18.34
N ARG A 103 -21.37 -16.06 18.49
CA ARG A 103 -21.90 -15.23 17.41
C ARG A 103 -21.35 -13.80 17.50
N GLY A 104 -21.56 -13.04 16.42
CA GLY A 104 -21.40 -11.58 16.40
C GLY A 104 -20.00 -11.02 16.18
N GLY A 105 -18.98 -11.87 16.06
CA GLY A 105 -17.65 -11.46 15.62
C GLY A 105 -17.39 -11.78 14.15
N CYS A 106 -16.28 -11.28 13.63
CA CYS A 106 -15.82 -11.49 12.27
C CYS A 106 -14.33 -11.88 12.21
N HIS A 107 -13.90 -12.46 11.10
CA HIS A 107 -12.52 -12.86 10.87
C HIS A 107 -11.83 -12.02 9.80
N ILE A 108 -12.50 -10.99 9.31
CA ILE A 108 -11.96 -10.04 8.34
C ILE A 108 -12.14 -8.64 8.91
N TYR A 109 -11.03 -7.94 9.07
CA TYR A 109 -10.99 -6.51 9.36
C TYR A 109 -10.21 -5.78 8.28
N GLU A 110 -10.58 -4.54 8.05
CA GLU A 110 -9.91 -3.64 7.11
C GLU A 110 -9.43 -2.41 7.85
N ALA A 111 -8.16 -2.06 7.71
CA ALA A 111 -7.59 -0.83 8.22
C ALA A 111 -7.33 0.13 7.06
N ASP A 112 -8.01 1.26 7.06
CA ASP A 112 -7.89 2.32 6.06
C ASP A 112 -7.14 3.50 6.68
N LEU A 113 -5.90 3.73 6.24
CA LEU A 113 -5.11 4.91 6.59
C LEU A 113 -5.26 5.95 5.49
N THR A 114 -5.77 7.12 5.88
CA THR A 114 -5.87 8.29 5.02
C THR A 114 -5.07 9.44 5.62
N ALA A 115 -4.45 10.24 4.75
CA ALA A 115 -3.81 11.48 5.15
C ALA A 115 -3.87 12.50 4.01
N ASP A 116 -4.10 13.75 4.37
CA ASP A 116 -4.18 14.86 3.43
C ASP A 116 -3.49 16.09 4.03
N LYS A 117 -2.45 16.57 3.35
CA LYS A 117 -1.69 17.76 3.74
C LYS A 117 -2.55 19.02 3.79
N ALA A 118 -3.56 19.14 2.93
CA ALA A 118 -4.47 20.28 2.94
C ALA A 118 -5.27 20.35 4.24
N SER A 119 -5.68 19.19 4.76
CA SER A 119 -6.35 19.09 6.06
C SER A 119 -5.38 19.16 7.24
N GLY A 120 -4.10 18.87 7.01
CA GLY A 120 -3.09 18.74 8.06
C GLY A 120 -3.35 17.55 8.99
N LYS A 121 -4.15 16.56 8.57
CA LYS A 121 -4.57 15.43 9.39
C LYS A 121 -4.28 14.09 8.73
N TRP A 122 -4.20 13.07 9.58
CA TRP A 122 -4.31 11.67 9.21
C TRP A 122 -5.45 11.03 10.00
N ALA A 123 -6.05 9.98 9.44
CA ALA A 123 -7.05 9.16 10.11
C ALA A 123 -6.81 7.69 9.77
N VAL A 124 -7.03 6.81 10.75
CA VAL A 124 -7.02 5.36 10.57
C VAL A 124 -8.37 4.84 11.02
N THR A 125 -9.09 4.21 10.11
CA THR A 125 -10.34 3.53 10.42
C THR A 125 -10.19 2.03 10.28
N LEU A 126 -10.58 1.30 11.32
CA LEU A 126 -10.61 -0.15 11.38
C LEU A 126 -12.06 -0.62 11.29
N HIS A 127 -12.39 -1.35 10.23
CA HIS A 127 -13.74 -1.81 9.90
C HIS A 127 -13.79 -3.34 9.91
N GLY A 128 -14.69 -3.93 10.69
CA GLY A 128 -14.98 -5.36 10.68
C GLY A 128 -16.09 -5.68 9.68
N SER A 129 -16.06 -6.87 9.09
CA SER A 129 -17.16 -7.33 8.22
C SER A 129 -18.48 -7.58 8.99
N ASP A 130 -18.45 -7.52 10.32
CA ASP A 130 -19.61 -7.52 11.21
C ASP A 130 -20.24 -6.13 11.41
N GLY A 131 -19.69 -5.09 10.78
CA GLY A 131 -20.13 -3.69 10.91
C GLY A 131 -19.44 -2.91 12.03
N THR A 132 -18.60 -3.55 12.85
CA THR A 132 -17.80 -2.87 13.87
C THR A 132 -16.88 -1.86 13.22
N THR A 133 -16.84 -0.63 13.73
CA THR A 133 -15.94 0.42 13.25
C THR A 133 -15.25 1.13 14.41
N VAL A 134 -13.94 1.30 14.29
CA VAL A 134 -13.10 2.03 15.24
C VAL A 134 -12.28 3.03 14.45
N ASN A 135 -12.27 4.30 14.85
CA ASN A 135 -11.52 5.35 14.18
C ASN A 135 -10.59 6.06 15.17
N THR A 136 -9.40 6.43 14.70
CA THR A 136 -8.48 7.34 15.39
C THR A 136 -7.94 8.35 14.37
N GLU A 137 -7.76 9.59 14.79
CA GLU A 137 -7.16 10.62 13.96
C GLU A 137 -6.07 11.39 14.70
N GLY A 138 -5.25 12.11 13.95
CA GLY A 138 -4.23 12.99 14.50
C GLY A 138 -3.77 14.04 13.49
N ALA A 139 -2.91 14.94 13.96
CA ALA A 139 -2.31 15.96 13.12
C ALA A 139 -1.07 15.42 12.39
N LEU A 140 -0.88 15.86 11.15
CA LEU A 140 0.38 15.74 10.44
C LEU A 140 1.35 16.81 10.94
N PRO A 141 2.68 16.55 10.91
CA PRO A 141 3.67 17.59 11.18
C PRO A 141 3.55 18.75 10.18
N ALA A 142 3.49 19.98 10.70
CA ALA A 142 3.35 21.17 9.89
C ALA A 142 4.51 21.33 8.89
N GLY A 143 4.18 21.72 7.65
CA GLY A 143 5.17 22.02 6.61
C GLY A 143 5.90 20.81 6.01
N LYS A 144 5.62 19.58 6.49
CA LYS A 144 6.20 18.36 5.92
C LYS A 144 5.27 17.75 4.86
N PRO A 145 5.81 17.14 3.78
CA PRO A 145 5.01 16.32 2.88
C PRO A 145 4.53 15.05 3.59
N VAL A 146 3.36 14.53 3.20
CA VAL A 146 2.75 13.31 3.77
C VAL A 146 3.71 12.13 3.67
N SER A 147 4.40 11.98 2.54
CA SER A 147 5.37 10.90 2.32
C SER A 147 6.57 10.90 3.28
N SER A 148 6.87 12.03 3.92
CA SER A 148 7.90 12.12 4.95
C SER A 148 7.36 11.91 6.36
N ALA A 149 6.09 12.22 6.58
CA ALA A 149 5.41 12.02 7.86
C ALA A 149 4.94 10.58 8.04
N ILE A 150 4.57 9.90 6.96
CA ILE A 150 4.04 8.54 7.00
C ILE A 150 4.90 7.62 6.13
N GLN A 151 5.46 6.59 6.77
CA GLN A 151 6.22 5.54 6.10
C GLN A 151 5.48 4.21 6.24
N ILE A 152 5.10 3.59 5.13
CA ILE A 152 4.52 2.26 5.15
C ILE A 152 5.62 1.25 5.49
N SER A 153 5.44 0.47 6.57
CA SER A 153 6.51 -0.35 7.17
C SER A 153 6.23 -1.85 7.15
N GLN A 154 5.16 -2.30 6.48
CA GLN A 154 4.84 -3.72 6.47
C GLN A 154 5.90 -4.53 5.70
N THR A 155 6.41 -5.59 6.35
CA THR A 155 7.58 -6.37 5.91
C THR A 155 7.37 -7.27 4.69
N ALA A 156 6.14 -7.44 4.20
CA ALA A 156 5.84 -8.10 2.92
C ALA A 156 4.40 -7.76 2.46
N ALA A 157 4.21 -7.62 1.14
CA ALA A 157 2.91 -7.32 0.50
C ALA A 157 1.79 -8.31 0.87
N SER A 158 2.16 -9.50 1.34
CA SER A 158 1.29 -10.39 2.10
C SER A 158 2.13 -11.16 3.12
N ALA A 159 1.73 -11.13 4.39
CA ALA A 159 2.42 -11.83 5.47
C ALA A 159 1.46 -12.70 6.25
N ARG A 160 1.95 -13.86 6.72
CA ARG A 160 1.30 -14.64 7.77
C ARG A 160 2.03 -14.35 9.07
N VAL A 161 1.28 -13.93 10.08
CA VAL A 161 1.84 -13.53 11.36
C VAL A 161 1.19 -14.35 12.46
N GLY A 162 1.99 -14.96 13.34
CA GLY A 162 1.50 -15.67 14.52
C GLY A 162 0.79 -14.75 15.51
N THR A 163 -0.09 -15.31 16.33
CA THR A 163 -0.78 -14.60 17.42
C THR A 163 -0.13 -14.89 18.78
N PRO A 164 0.04 -13.91 19.70
CA PRO A 164 -0.27 -12.48 19.60
C PRO A 164 0.97 -11.66 19.19
N ASN A 165 1.18 -11.43 17.90
CA ASN A 165 2.21 -10.50 17.45
C ASN A 165 1.60 -9.11 17.23
N ASN A 166 2.39 -8.08 17.52
CA ASN A 166 2.09 -6.70 17.15
C ASN A 166 2.52 -6.47 15.71
N ILE A 167 1.56 -6.28 14.83
CA ILE A 167 1.78 -6.02 13.40
C ILE A 167 1.98 -4.52 13.26
N THR A 168 3.16 -4.10 12.79
CA THR A 168 3.39 -2.70 12.43
C THR A 168 2.99 -2.49 10.97
N LEU A 169 1.98 -1.64 10.74
CA LEU A 169 1.44 -1.35 9.43
C LEU A 169 2.20 -0.19 8.77
N ALA A 170 2.43 0.87 9.54
CA ALA A 170 3.13 2.08 9.12
C ALA A 170 3.88 2.72 10.30
N GLN A 171 4.61 3.78 10.01
CA GLN A 171 5.10 4.74 11.00
C GLN A 171 4.49 6.10 10.67
N ILE A 172 3.95 6.77 11.68
CA ILE A 172 3.37 8.11 11.60
C ILE A 172 4.22 8.99 12.52
N ASP A 173 5.00 9.90 11.92
CA ASP A 173 5.97 10.76 12.58
C ASP A 173 6.92 9.97 13.50
N GLY A 174 7.43 8.83 13.00
CA GLY A 174 8.31 7.93 13.73
C GLY A 174 7.63 7.06 14.79
N LYS A 175 6.33 7.25 15.06
CA LYS A 175 5.56 6.36 15.94
C LYS A 175 4.95 5.21 15.14
N PRO A 176 5.06 3.96 15.59
CA PRO A 176 4.50 2.84 14.85
C PRO A 176 2.96 2.83 14.94
N LEU A 177 2.31 2.75 13.78
CA LEU A 177 0.92 2.33 13.66
C LEU A 177 0.86 0.82 13.81
N ARG A 178 0.31 0.36 14.93
CA ARG A 178 0.27 -1.05 15.33
C ARG A 178 -1.13 -1.59 15.35
N LEU A 179 -1.22 -2.86 14.96
CA LEU A 179 -2.36 -3.70 15.21
C LEU A 179 -1.91 -4.90 16.05
N SER A 180 -2.54 -5.06 17.20
CA SER A 180 -2.32 -6.20 18.09
C SER A 180 -3.50 -7.17 17.97
N VAL A 181 -3.21 -8.46 17.92
CA VAL A 181 -4.24 -9.50 17.93
C VAL A 181 -4.13 -10.23 19.26
N ALA A 182 -4.95 -9.83 20.22
CA ALA A 182 -5.01 -10.42 21.55
C ALA A 182 -5.93 -11.65 21.54
N ARG A 183 -5.63 -12.63 22.38
CA ARG A 183 -6.52 -13.77 22.61
C ARG A 183 -7.69 -13.37 23.49
#